data_AF-A0A4U9DE38-F1
#
_entry.id   AF-A0A4U9DE38-F1
#
_cell.length_a   1.000
_cell.length_b   1.000
_cell.length_c   1.000
_cell.angle_alpha   90.00
_cell.angle_beta   90.00
_cell.angle_gamma   90.00
#
_symmetry.space_group_name_H-M   'P 1'
#
loop_
_entity.id
_entity.type
_entity.pdbx_description
1 polymer ?
#
loop_
_entity_poly.entity_id
_entity_poly.type
_entity_poly.pdbx_seq_one_letter_code
_entity_poly.pdbx_strand_id
1 'polypeptide(L)' 'MNTFTAVKPHPDDSARSDGGFTISPSAHSPRLLELTFSAQTARLFMQQAAQWPVQALEYKILPAL' A
#
# COMPACT_ATOMS: atom_id res chain seq x y z
N MET A 1 34.50 -2.08 -0.09
CA MET A 1 33.79 -1.09 0.76
C MET A 1 32.53 -0.69 0.00
N ASN A 2 31.36 -1.14 0.46
CA ASN A 2 30.11 -0.95 -0.28
C ASN A 2 29.56 0.42 0.14
N THR A 3 29.50 1.35 -0.80
CA THR A 3 29.00 2.70 -0.57
C THR A 3 27.51 2.65 -0.23
N PHE A 4 27.21 2.84 1.05
CA PHE A 4 25.85 2.93 1.57
C PHE A 4 25.24 4.25 1.06
N THR A 5 24.53 4.21 -0.07
CA THR A 5 23.80 5.39 -0.54
C THR A 5 22.69 5.69 0.45
N ALA A 6 22.92 6.69 1.30
CA ALA A 6 21.87 7.30 2.10
C ALA A 6 20.88 7.95 1.13
N VAL A 7 19.68 7.38 1.01
CA VAL A 7 18.58 8.02 0.32
C VAL A 7 18.24 9.25 1.15
N LYS A 8 18.56 10.44 0.63
CA LYS A 8 18.24 11.71 1.28
C LYS A 8 16.72 11.83 1.26
N PRO A 9 16.04 11.94 2.42
CA PRO A 9 14.60 12.17 2.42
C PRO A 9 14.33 13.49 1.71
N HIS A 10 13.53 13.43 0.64
CA HIS A 10 13.08 14.61 -0.06
C HIS A 10 11.94 15.23 0.77
N PRO A 11 12.06 16.51 1.19
CA PRO A 11 11.07 17.12 2.09
C PRO A 11 9.65 17.20 1.48
N ASP A 12 9.51 17.05 0.16
CA ASP A 12 8.24 17.06 -0.58
C ASP A 12 7.54 15.67 -0.64
N ASP A 13 8.14 14.62 -0.06
CA ASP A 13 7.58 13.25 -0.03
C ASP A 13 6.81 12.96 1.27
N SER A 14 6.47 14.01 2.02
CA SER A 14 5.76 13.89 3.29
C SER A 14 4.25 13.88 3.00
N ALA A 15 3.69 12.67 2.86
CA ALA A 15 2.27 12.42 2.68
C ALA A 15 1.70 12.88 1.32
N ARG A 16 2.15 12.24 0.25
CA ARG A 16 1.40 12.18 -1.00
C ARG A 16 0.07 11.44 -0.74
N SER A 17 -1.00 12.18 -0.48
CA SER A 17 -2.38 11.66 -0.41
C SER A 17 -2.92 11.44 -1.83
N ASP A 18 -2.37 10.46 -2.53
CA ASP A 18 -2.93 10.04 -3.82
C ASP A 18 -4.24 9.27 -3.56
N GLY A 19 -5.36 9.92 -3.87
CA GLY A 19 -6.60 9.25 -4.31
C GLY A 19 -7.19 8.13 -3.45
N GLY A 20 -6.91 8.08 -2.13
CA GLY A 20 -7.50 7.09 -1.24
C GLY A 20 -6.53 6.28 -0.37
N PHE A 21 -5.22 6.56 -0.41
CA PHE A 21 -4.26 6.05 0.56
C PHE A 21 -3.19 7.08 0.91
N THR A 22 -2.45 6.81 1.99
CA THR A 22 -1.30 7.61 2.43
C THR A 22 -0.08 6.70 2.59
N ILE A 23 1.11 7.26 2.35
CA ILE A 23 2.38 6.59 2.63
C ILE A 23 3.17 7.47 3.60
N SER A 24 3.70 6.87 4.66
CA SER A 24 4.56 7.54 5.64
C SER A 24 5.66 6.59 6.13
N PRO A 25 6.84 7.07 6.53
CA PRO A 25 7.83 6.23 7.19
C PRO A 25 7.32 5.67 8.52
N SER A 26 7.71 4.44 8.83
CA SER A 26 7.36 3.75 10.07
C SER A 26 8.11 4.30 11.27
N ALA A 27 7.58 4.06 12.47
CA ALA A 27 8.22 4.45 13.73
C ALA A 27 9.58 3.75 13.96
N HIS A 28 9.80 2.57 13.37
CA HIS A 28 10.98 1.74 13.62
C HIS A 28 12.13 2.01 12.66
N SER A 29 11.84 2.47 11.45
CA SER A 29 12.87 2.76 10.45
C SER A 29 12.34 3.71 9.38
N PRO A 30 13.12 4.74 9.00
CA PRO A 30 12.74 5.63 7.91
C PRO A 30 12.75 4.92 6.55
N ARG A 31 13.31 3.71 6.46
CA ARG A 31 13.32 2.88 5.25
C ARG A 31 12.12 1.94 5.15
N LEU A 32 11.44 1.69 6.27
CA LEU A 32 10.20 0.91 6.29
C LEU A 32 9.04 1.90 6.16
N LEU A 33 8.19 1.73 5.15
CA LEU A 33 7.07 2.62 4.89
C LEU A 33 5.76 1.93 5.28
N GLU A 34 4.86 2.72 5.84
CA GLU A 34 3.50 2.33 6.17
C GLU A 34 2.56 2.92 5.11
N LEU A 35 1.86 2.04 4.38
CA LEU A 35 0.80 2.42 3.46
C LEU A 35 -0.55 2.17 4.12
N THR A 36 -1.36 3.22 4.23
CA THR A 36 -2.68 3.15 4.86
C THR A 36 -3.77 3.57 3.89
N PHE A 37 -4.71 2.68 3.59
CA PHE A 37 -5.91 3.02 2.84
C PHE A 37 -6.89 3.84 3.68
N SER A 38 -7.58 4.79 3.04
CA SER A 38 -8.67 5.51 3.68
C SER A 38 -9.83 4.56 3.99
N ALA A 39 -10.61 4.89 5.03
CA ALA A 39 -11.80 4.10 5.38
C ALA A 39 -12.81 4.01 4.22
N GLN A 40 -12.93 5.07 3.40
CA GLN A 40 -13.79 5.08 2.22
C GLN A 40 -13.31 4.07 1.18
N THR A 41 -12.01 4.09 0.86
CA THR A 41 -11.39 3.16 -0.10
C THR A 41 -11.52 1.71 0.37
N ALA A 42 -11.24 1.44 1.65
CA ALA A 42 -11.37 0.10 2.23
C ALA A 42 -12.82 -0.42 2.15
N ARG A 43 -13.81 0.43 2.45
CA ARG A 43 -15.24 0.05 2.36
C ARG A 43 -15.66 -0.26 0.93
N LEU A 44 -15.31 0.59 -0.03
CA LEU A 44 -15.64 0.37 -1.44
C LEU A 44 -14.99 -0.90 -1.97
N PHE A 45 -13.73 -1.15 -1.61
CA PHE A 45 -13.03 -2.38 -1.93
C PHE A 45 -13.77 -3.62 -1.40
N MET A 46 -14.13 -3.62 -0.10
CA MET A 46 -14.86 -4.75 0.50
C MET A 46 -16.20 -5.01 -0.18
N GLN A 47 -16.93 -3.96 -0.58
CA GLN A 47 -18.20 -4.10 -1.29
C GLN A 47 -18.02 -4.73 -2.68
N GLN A 48 -16.99 -4.32 -3.43
CA GLN A 48 -16.71 -4.85 -4.76
C GLN A 48 -16.14 -6.27 -4.72
N ALA A 49 -15.32 -6.58 -3.71
CA ALA A 49 -14.73 -7.89 -3.50
C ALA A 49 -15.71 -8.90 -2.87
N ALA A 50 -16.86 -8.46 -2.34
CA ALA A 50 -17.80 -9.31 -1.59
C ALA A 50 -18.29 -10.55 -2.37
N GLN A 51 -18.34 -10.47 -3.71
CA GLN A 51 -18.74 -11.60 -4.55
C GLN A 51 -17.67 -12.71 -4.64
N TRP A 52 -16.43 -12.43 -4.23
CA TRP A 52 -15.31 -13.36 -4.26
C TRP A 52 -14.95 -13.75 -2.82
N PRO A 53 -15.48 -14.87 -2.27
CA PRO A 53 -15.00 -15.38 -1.00
C PRO A 53 -13.53 -15.75 -1.11
N VAL A 54 -12.81 -15.80 0.01
CA VAL A 54 -11.36 -16.11 0.02
C VAL A 54 -11.06 -17.42 -0.73
N GLN A 55 -11.91 -18.42 -0.55
CA GLN A 55 -11.83 -19.70 -1.24
C GLN A 55 -11.87 -19.55 -2.76
N ALA A 56 -12.67 -18.62 -3.31
CA ALA A 56 -12.69 -18.38 -4.75
C ALA A 56 -11.34 -17.83 -5.24
N LEU A 57 -10.64 -17.04 -4.44
CA LEU A 57 -9.31 -16.50 -4.76
C LEU A 57 -8.23 -17.60 -4.73
N GLU A 58 -8.37 -18.58 -3.83
CA GLU A 58 -7.43 -19.70 -3.70
C GLU A 58 -7.49 -20.64 -4.91
N TYR A 59 -8.68 -20.87 -5.46
CA TYR A 59 -8.90 -21.85 -6.53
C TYR A 59 -8.99 -21.26 -7.94
N LYS A 60 -9.23 -19.95 -8.07
CA LYS A 60 -9.19 -19.23 -9.36
C LYS A 60 -8.10 -18.17 -9.32
N ILE A 61 -6.86 -18.58 -9.62
CA ILE A 61 -5.85 -17.63 -10.09
C ILE A 61 -6.28 -17.23 -11.51
N LEU A 62 -7.14 -16.22 -11.61
CA LEU A 62 -7.50 -15.61 -12.89
C LEU A 62 -6.19 -15.20 -13.60
N PRO A 63 -5.88 -15.70 -14.81
CA PRO A 63 -4.91 -15.02 -15.64
C PRO A 63 -5.49 -13.63 -15.91
N ALA A 64 -4.78 -12.59 -15.47
CA ALA A 64 -5.16 -11.22 -15.73
C ALA A 64 -5.43 -11.05 -17.24
N LEU A 65 -6.68 -10.73 -17.59
CA LEU A 65 -7.06 -10.21 -18.90
C LEU A 65 -6.69 -8.73 -18.98
#